data_AF-A0A7D9ESX7-F1
#
_entry.id   AF-A0A7D9ESX7-F1
#
_cell.length_a   1.000
_cell.length_b   1.000
_cell.length_c   1.000
_cell.angle_alpha   90.00
_cell.angle_beta   90.00
_cell.angle_gamma   90.00
#
_symmetry.space_group_name_H-M   'P 1'
#
loop_
_entity.id
_entity.type
_entity.pdbx_description
1 polymer ?
#
loop_
_entity_poly.entity_id
_entity_poly.type
_entity_poly.pdbx_seq_one_letter_code
_entity_poly.pdbx_strand_id
1 'polypeptide(L)'
;MDELYCDASGVEEWKETARWLKFEEDVEEGGNRWSKPHVATLSLYSLFELRSCVLNGTVLLDLNASTVSQIADIVLDDLVASRQLDVGLRPRLRDLLLKKHRHLYERRKSTQRKKSGLPSLRGSKKASNLDKGTYISCTL
;
A
#
# COMPACT_ATOMS: atom_id res chain seq x y z
N MET A 1 -3.66 3.13 4.66
CA MET A 1 -2.94 1.94 5.11
C MET A 1 -2.08 1.50 3.97
N ASP A 2 -0.80 1.36 4.24
CA ASP A 2 0.19 0.98 3.26
C ASP A 2 0.79 -0.36 3.69
N GLU A 3 1.05 -1.22 2.72
CA GLU A 3 1.69 -2.51 2.91
C GLU A 3 2.95 -2.60 2.06
N LEU A 4 3.99 -3.22 2.61
CA LEU A 4 5.24 -3.44 1.91
C LEU A 4 5.08 -4.62 0.95
N TYR A 5 5.34 -4.38 -0.33
CA TYR A 5 5.27 -5.40 -1.37
C TYR A 5 6.65 -5.64 -1.98
N CYS A 6 7.04 -6.91 -2.10
CA CYS A 6 8.23 -7.32 -2.83
C CYS A 6 7.81 -7.85 -4.20
N ASP A 7 8.27 -7.20 -5.28
CA ASP A 7 8.01 -7.69 -6.63
C ASP A 7 8.91 -8.89 -7.01
N ALA A 8 8.59 -9.54 -8.13
CA ALA A 8 9.36 -10.68 -8.62
C ALA A 8 10.79 -10.30 -9.06
N SER A 9 11.07 -9.01 -9.24
CA SER A 9 12.41 -8.47 -9.50
C SER A 9 13.17 -8.11 -8.21
N GLY A 10 12.60 -8.34 -7.03
CA GLY A 10 13.21 -8.06 -5.73
C GLY A 10 13.16 -6.59 -5.32
N VAL A 11 12.35 -5.76 -5.97
CA VAL A 11 12.15 -4.36 -5.57
C VAL A 11 11.05 -4.29 -4.50
N GLU A 12 11.40 -3.64 -3.39
CA GLU A 12 10.53 -3.41 -2.24
C GLU A 12 9.91 -2.01 -2.35
N GLU A 13 8.57 -1.94 -2.41
CA GLU A 13 7.82 -0.67 -2.43
C GLU A 13 6.62 -0.71 -1.49
N TRP A 14 6.32 0.42 -0.83
CA TRP A 14 5.08 0.56 -0.04
C TRP A 14 3.92 0.89 -0.97
N LYS A 15 2.84 0.12 -0.88
CA LYS A 15 1.63 0.30 -1.67
C LYS A 15 0.47 0.60 -0.74
N GLU A 16 -0.27 1.65 -1.08
CA GLU A 16 -1.53 1.96 -0.43
C GLU A 16 -2.56 0.84 -0.74
N THR A 17 -3.17 0.27 0.30
CA THR A 17 -4.15 -0.83 0.21
C THR A 17 -5.55 -0.42 0.65
N ALA A 18 -5.67 0.47 1.64
CA ALA A 18 -6.96 0.93 2.16
C ALA A 18 -6.90 2.35 2.74
N ARG A 19 -8.04 3.02 2.89
CA ARG A 19 -8.17 4.33 3.55
C ARG A 19 -9.46 4.43 4.37
N TRP A 20 -9.45 5.28 5.40
CA TRP A 20 -10.61 5.51 6.26
C TRP A 20 -10.95 7.01 6.32
N LEU A 21 -12.18 7.34 5.91
CA LEU A 21 -12.80 8.65 6.13
C LEU A 21 -14.25 8.43 6.56
N LYS A 22 -14.46 8.15 7.85
CA LYS A 22 -15.70 7.60 8.47
C LYS A 22 -16.04 6.18 7.98
N PHE A 23 -15.91 5.94 6.68
CA PHE A 23 -16.05 4.65 6.02
C PHE A 23 -14.70 4.17 5.49
N GLU A 24 -14.58 2.85 5.32
CA GLU A 24 -13.44 2.17 4.73
C GLU A 24 -13.60 2.08 3.21
N GLU A 25 -12.49 2.26 2.49
CA GLU A 25 -12.37 2.05 1.06
C GLU A 25 -11.04 1.34 0.77
N ASP A 26 -11.09 0.29 -0.04
CA ASP A 26 -9.96 -0.56 -0.41
C ASP A 26 -9.52 -0.30 -1.84
N VAL A 27 -8.27 -0.60 -2.14
CA VAL A 27 -7.76 -0.62 -3.51
C VAL A 27 -8.18 -1.94 -4.18
N GLU A 28 -9.01 -1.86 -5.22
CA GLU A 28 -9.50 -3.04 -5.95
C GLU A 28 -8.35 -3.80 -6.66
N GLU A 29 -8.56 -5.10 -6.97
CA GLU A 29 -7.59 -5.88 -7.74
C GLU A 29 -7.23 -5.22 -9.08
N GLY A 30 -5.94 -5.16 -9.37
CA GLY A 30 -5.42 -4.38 -10.49
C GLY A 30 -5.24 -2.89 -10.18
N GLY A 31 -5.61 -2.46 -8.97
CA GLY A 31 -5.30 -1.22 -8.24
C GLY A 31 -5.60 0.09 -8.93
N ASN A 32 -6.55 0.15 -9.85
CA ASN A 32 -6.85 1.38 -10.59
C ASN A 32 -8.00 2.19 -9.97
N ARG A 33 -8.62 1.68 -8.90
CA ARG A 33 -9.89 2.16 -8.39
C ARG A 33 -10.03 1.85 -6.89
N TRP A 34 -10.68 2.76 -6.19
CA TRP A 34 -11.16 2.56 -4.82
C TRP A 34 -12.48 1.80 -4.84
N SER A 35 -12.69 0.91 -3.87
CA SER A 35 -13.97 0.25 -3.62
C SER A 35 -15.04 1.26 -3.20
N LYS A 36 -16.29 0.80 -3.05
CA LYS A 36 -17.34 1.66 -2.50
C LYS A 36 -17.12 1.83 -0.99
N PRO A 37 -17.37 3.04 -0.43
CA PRO A 37 -17.25 3.25 1.00
C PRO A 37 -18.18 2.31 1.76
N HIS A 38 -17.65 1.63 2.76
CA HIS A 38 -18.39 0.67 3.58
C HIS A 38 -17.98 0.76 5.06
N VAL A 39 -18.75 0.11 5.94
CA VAL A 39 -18.43 0.04 7.36
C VAL A 39 -17.41 -1.08 7.57
N ALA A 40 -16.28 -0.74 8.17
CA ALA A 40 -15.21 -1.68 8.50
C ALA A 40 -15.73 -2.85 9.36
N THR A 41 -15.38 -4.07 9.00
CA THR A 41 -15.59 -5.25 9.84
C THR A 41 -14.25 -5.87 10.17
N LEU A 42 -13.93 -5.96 11.47
CA LEU A 42 -12.66 -6.50 11.93
C LEU A 42 -12.83 -7.94 12.42
N SER A 43 -11.82 -8.77 12.14
CA SER A 43 -11.78 -10.11 12.74
C SER A 43 -11.52 -10.02 14.25
N LEU A 44 -12.10 -10.93 15.02
CA LEU A 44 -11.81 -10.99 16.47
C LEU A 44 -10.34 -11.30 16.74
N TYR A 45 -9.72 -12.11 15.89
CA TYR A 45 -8.32 -12.49 16.00
C TYR A 45 -7.38 -11.27 15.91
N SER A 46 -7.57 -10.43 14.90
CA SER A 46 -6.76 -9.21 14.73
C SER A 46 -6.93 -8.21 15.88
N LEU A 47 -8.10 -8.18 16.53
CA LEU A 47 -8.30 -7.36 17.74
C LEU A 47 -7.48 -7.86 18.94
N PHE A 48 -7.34 -9.17 19.11
CA PHE A 48 -6.49 -9.72 20.18
C PHE A 48 -5.01 -9.50 19.91
N GLU A 49 -4.57 -9.65 18.66
CA GLU A 49 -3.21 -9.31 18.27
C GLU A 49 -2.93 -7.82 18.50
N LEU A 50 -3.83 -6.93 18.07
CA LEU A 50 -3.70 -5.49 18.32
C LEU A 50 -3.60 -5.19 19.82
N ARG A 51 -4.45 -5.81 20.66
CA ARG A 51 -4.36 -5.66 22.12
C ARG A 51 -2.98 -6.08 22.63
N SER A 52 -2.44 -7.19 22.14
CA SER A 52 -1.10 -7.65 22.52
C SER A 52 -0.01 -6.66 22.07
N CYS A 53 -0.11 -6.15 20.85
CA CYS A 53 0.83 -5.15 20.30
C CYS A 53 0.83 -3.85 21.11
N VAL A 54 -0.34 -3.38 21.56
CA VAL A 54 -0.42 -2.16 22.39
C VAL A 54 0.13 -2.39 23.80
N LEU A 55 -0.09 -3.57 24.39
CA LEU A 55 0.37 -3.88 25.74
C LEU A 55 1.88 -4.16 25.82
N ASN A 56 2.44 -4.79 24.79
CA ASN A 56 3.82 -5.28 24.80
C ASN A 56 4.74 -4.54 23.83
N GLY A 57 4.20 -3.79 22.87
CA GLY A 57 4.98 -3.05 21.88
C GLY A 57 5.52 -1.72 22.40
N THR A 58 6.40 -1.12 21.61
CA THR A 58 6.91 0.24 21.86
C THR A 58 5.81 1.29 21.66
N VAL A 59 5.62 2.15 22.66
CA VAL A 59 4.70 3.29 22.61
C VAL A 59 5.48 4.57 22.93
N LEU A 60 5.65 5.43 21.93
CA LEU A 60 6.34 6.71 22.06
C LEU A 60 5.37 7.85 21.77
N LEU A 61 5.01 8.61 22.82
CA LEU A 61 4.12 9.76 22.74
C LEU A 61 4.92 11.06 22.77
N ASP A 62 4.36 12.12 22.18
CA ASP A 62 4.97 13.46 22.15
C ASP A 62 6.41 13.49 21.60
N LEU A 63 6.68 12.63 20.61
CA LEU A 63 7.97 12.58 19.93
C LEU A 63 8.30 13.91 19.26
N ASN A 64 9.47 14.46 19.60
CA ASN A 64 10.01 15.64 18.94
C ASN A 64 10.72 15.28 17.63
N ALA A 65 9.93 14.92 16.62
CA ALA A 65 10.41 14.60 15.28
C ALA A 65 9.51 15.24 14.22
N SER A 66 10.13 15.81 13.18
CA SER A 66 9.41 16.51 12.10
C SER A 66 9.47 15.79 10.76
N THR A 67 10.25 14.71 10.66
CA THR A 67 10.41 13.93 9.43
C THR A 67 10.28 12.44 9.70
N VAL A 68 9.81 11.68 8.69
CA VAL A 68 9.72 10.22 8.76
C VAL A 68 11.08 9.58 9.04
N SER A 69 12.16 10.16 8.50
CA SER A 69 13.53 9.70 8.75
C SER A 69 13.91 9.75 10.23
N GLN A 70 13.60 10.86 10.91
CA GLN A 70 13.83 11.03 12.35
C GLN A 70 12.94 10.10 13.18
N ILE A 71 11.66 9.99 12.81
CA ILE A 71 10.73 9.07 13.50
C ILE A 71 11.25 7.63 13.41
N ALA A 72 11.66 7.19 12.21
CA ALA A 72 12.20 5.85 12.00
C ALA A 72 13.47 5.61 12.82
N ASP A 73 14.38 6.60 12.91
CA ASP A 73 15.58 6.46 13.75
C ASP A 73 15.24 6.28 15.22
N ILE A 74 14.39 7.16 15.77
CA ILE A 74 14.01 7.12 17.19
C ILE A 74 13.30 5.81 17.53
N VAL A 75 12.35 5.39 16.70
CA VAL A 75 11.60 4.14 16.92
C VAL A 75 12.53 2.93 16.85
N LEU A 76 13.44 2.87 15.86
CA LEU A 76 14.36 1.75 15.74
C LEU A 76 15.38 1.70 16.88
N ASP A 77 15.85 2.85 17.37
CA ASP A 77 16.74 2.93 18.53
C ASP A 77 16.05 2.42 19.80
N ASP A 78 14.78 2.79 20.02
CA ASP A 78 13.98 2.29 21.15
C ASP A 78 13.72 0.77 21.06
N LEU A 79 13.39 0.26 19.87
CA LEU A 79 13.17 -1.17 19.64
C LEU A 79 14.43 -2.00 19.91
N VAL A 80 15.62 -1.47 19.58
CA VAL A 80 16.89 -2.11 19.91
C VAL A 80 17.17 -2.03 21.41
N ALA A 81 16.95 -0.88 22.04
CA ALA A 81 17.17 -0.69 23.48
C ALA A 81 16.27 -1.58 24.33
N SER A 82 15.02 -1.78 23.92
CA SER A 82 14.03 -2.67 24.54
C SER A 82 14.23 -4.15 24.19
N ARG A 83 15.24 -4.49 23.37
CA ARG A 83 15.55 -5.84 22.88
C ARG A 83 14.42 -6.50 22.08
N GLN A 84 13.52 -5.71 21.53
CA GLN A 84 12.47 -6.17 20.61
C GLN A 84 13.02 -6.36 19.19
N LEU A 85 14.13 -5.69 18.87
CA LEU A 85 14.80 -5.75 17.58
C LEU A 85 16.29 -6.08 17.74
N ASP A 86 16.78 -7.00 16.91
CA ASP A 86 18.21 -7.26 16.80
C ASP A 86 18.95 -6.09 16.14
N VAL A 87 20.12 -5.75 16.69
CA VAL A 87 20.97 -4.65 16.21
C VAL A 87 21.35 -4.85 14.74
N GLY A 88 21.55 -6.09 14.30
CA GLY A 88 21.87 -6.42 12.91
C GLY A 88 20.76 -6.12 11.91
N LEU A 89 19.50 -6.11 12.35
CA LEU A 89 18.33 -5.87 11.48
C LEU A 89 17.98 -4.39 11.36
N ARG A 90 18.44 -3.55 12.29
CA ARG A 90 18.17 -2.09 12.29
C ARG A 90 18.47 -1.42 10.95
N PRO A 91 19.65 -1.60 10.31
CA PRO A 91 19.95 -0.91 9.06
C PRO A 91 18.99 -1.30 7.92
N ARG A 92 18.60 -2.59 7.87
CA ARG A 92 17.66 -3.10 6.88
C ARG A 92 16.26 -2.52 7.08
N LEU A 93 15.76 -2.54 8.32
CA LEU A 93 14.44 -1.97 8.62
C LEU A 93 14.40 -0.46 8.36
N ARG A 94 15.50 0.25 8.63
CA ARG A 94 15.60 1.67 8.28
C ARG A 94 15.45 1.91 6.78
N ASP A 95 16.19 1.18 5.95
CA ASP A 95 16.07 1.28 4.49
C ASP A 95 14.64 0.94 4.02
N LEU A 96 14.01 -0.07 4.62
CA LEU A 96 12.64 -0.46 4.34
C LEU A 96 11.62 0.64 4.69
N LEU A 97 11.69 1.21 5.90
CA LEU A 97 10.78 2.27 6.34
C LEU A 97 10.89 3.56 5.50
N LEU A 98 12.03 3.76 4.84
CA LEU A 98 12.28 4.92 3.98
C LEU A 98 12.08 4.65 2.49
N LYS A 99 11.63 3.44 2.12
CA LYS A 99 11.24 3.17 0.72
C LYS A 99 10.12 4.09 0.28
N LYS A 100 10.03 4.27 -1.03
CA LYS A 100 9.00 5.13 -1.62
C LYS A 100 7.60 4.56 -1.34
N HIS A 101 6.72 5.43 -0.87
CA HIS A 101 5.30 5.17 -0.75
C HIS A 101 4.59 5.50 -2.06
N ARG A 102 3.81 4.55 -2.55
CA ARG A 102 3.12 4.66 -3.83
C ARG A 102 1.62 4.68 -3.61
N HIS A 103 1.06 5.86 -3.78
CA HIS A 103 -0.38 6.09 -3.65
C HIS A 103 -1.14 5.82 -4.96
N LEU A 104 -2.43 5.48 -4.83
CA LEU A 104 -3.28 5.10 -5.96
C LEU A 104 -3.26 6.14 -7.10
N TYR A 105 -3.39 7.41 -6.76
CA TYR A 105 -3.50 8.49 -7.74
C TYR A 105 -2.17 8.78 -8.47
N GLU A 106 -1.03 8.52 -7.84
CA GLU A 106 0.28 8.64 -8.50
C GLU A 106 0.45 7.60 -9.60
N ARG A 107 -0.12 6.41 -9.40
CA ARG A 107 -0.14 5.33 -10.39
C ARG A 107 -0.89 5.72 -11.66
N ARG A 108 -1.98 6.48 -11.53
CA ARG A 108 -2.75 6.98 -12.70
C ARG A 108 -1.91 7.95 -13.54
N LYS A 109 -1.16 8.86 -12.91
CA LYS A 109 -0.30 9.82 -13.62
C LYS A 109 0.86 9.14 -14.35
N SER A 110 1.49 8.12 -13.76
CA SER A 110 2.60 7.40 -14.40
C SER A 110 2.13 6.57 -15.61
N THR A 111 0.96 5.93 -15.52
CA THR A 111 0.38 5.15 -16.63
C THR A 111 -0.07 6.06 -17.78
N GLN A 112 -0.60 7.24 -17.49
CA GLN A 112 -0.98 8.20 -18.55
C GLN A 112 0.24 8.74 -19.31
N ARG A 113 1.35 9.03 -18.64
CA ARG A 113 2.62 9.45 -19.29
C ARG A 113 3.18 8.39 -20.24
N LYS A 114 3.00 7.09 -19.95
CA LYS A 114 3.41 6.00 -20.85
C LYS A 114 2.50 5.88 -22.09
N LYS A 115 1.22 6.24 -21.98
CA LYS A 115 0.27 6.22 -23.12
C LYS A 115 0.42 7.41 -24.07
N SER A 116 0.94 8.54 -23.62
CA SER A 116 1.16 9.74 -24.46
C SER A 116 2.43 9.68 -25.33
N GLY A 117 3.20 8.58 -25.28
CA GLY A 117 4.46 8.40 -26.00
C GLY A 117 4.39 7.56 -27.29
N LEU A 118 3.22 7.14 -27.75
CA LEU A 118 3.10 6.44 -29.04
C LEU A 118 2.88 7.43 -30.19
N PRO A 119 3.69 7.38 -31.27
CA PRO A 119 3.41 8.17 -32.47
C PRO A 119 2.13 7.67 -33.15
N SER A 120 1.23 8.61 -33.43
CA SER A 120 -0.03 8.41 -34.15
C SER A 120 0.26 7.91 -35.57
N LEU A 121 0.03 6.62 -35.81
CA LEU A 121 -0.07 6.07 -37.16
C LEU A 121 -1.53 6.11 -37.61
N ARG A 122 -1.79 7.03 -38.53
CA ARG A 122 -3.04 7.22 -39.26
C ARG A 122 -3.27 6.04 -40.21
N GLY A 123 -4.33 5.27 -40.00
CA GLY A 123 -4.74 4.17 -40.87
C GLY A 123 -6.27 3.99 -40.91
N SER A 124 -6.85 4.08 -42.09
CA SER A 124 -8.29 4.16 -42.35
C SER A 124 -9.02 2.80 -42.41
N LYS A 125 -10.24 2.78 -41.84
CA LYS A 125 -11.47 2.02 -42.19
C LYS A 125 -11.43 0.48 -42.25
N LYS A 126 -12.30 -0.18 -41.46
CA LYS A 126 -13.64 -0.68 -41.88
C LYS A 126 -14.38 -1.35 -40.69
N ALA A 127 -15.70 -1.18 -40.67
CA ALA A 127 -16.62 -1.78 -39.72
C ALA A 127 -17.11 -3.16 -40.21
N SER A 128 -17.38 -4.09 -39.29
CA SER A 128 -18.60 -4.93 -39.30
C SER A 128 -18.72 -5.82 -38.05
N ASN A 129 -19.96 -5.85 -37.53
CA ASN A 129 -20.70 -6.89 -36.81
C ASN A 129 -20.22 -7.47 -35.46
N LEU A 130 -20.93 -7.02 -34.41
CA LEU A 130 -21.84 -7.81 -33.56
C LEU A 130 -21.48 -9.28 -33.28
N ASP A 131 -21.11 -9.58 -32.03
CA ASP A 131 -21.85 -10.61 -31.28
C ASP A 131 -21.76 -10.43 -29.75
N LYS A 132 -22.82 -10.91 -29.09
CA LYS A 132 -23.20 -10.69 -27.68
C LYS A 132 -22.70 -11.79 -26.74
N GLY A 133 -22.53 -11.44 -25.45
CA GLY A 133 -22.54 -12.36 -24.30
C GLY A 133 -21.22 -13.11 -24.07
N THR A 134 -20.72 -13.34 -22.86
CA THR A 134 -21.39 -13.58 -21.57
C THR A 134 -20.40 -13.30 -20.44
N TYR A 135 -20.82 -12.56 -19.42
CA TYR A 135 -20.13 -12.46 -18.14
C TYR A 135 -20.47 -13.70 -17.30
N ILE A 136 -19.45 -14.43 -16.84
CA ILE A 136 -19.61 -15.38 -15.73
C ILE A 136 -18.90 -14.75 -14.53
N SER A 137 -19.73 -14.27 -13.60
CA SER A 137 -19.39 -14.01 -12.21
C SER A 137 -18.98 -15.33 -11.56
N CYS A 138 -17.81 -15.40 -10.94
CA CYS A 138 -17.52 -16.42 -9.95
C CYS A 138 -17.33 -15.73 -8.61
N THR A 139 -18.35 -15.86 -7.78
CA THR A 139 -18.36 -15.54 -6.35
C THR A 139 -17.63 -16.68 -5.65
N LEU A 140 -16.58 -16.37 -4.90
CA LEU A 140 -16.17 -17.05 -3.66
C LEU A 140 -15.43 -16.02 -2.81
#